data_AF-A0A345HKL3-F1
#
_entry.id   AF-A0A345HKL3-F1
#
_cell.length_a   1.000
_cell.length_b   1.000
_cell.length_c   1.000
_cell.angle_alpha   90.00
_cell.angle_beta   90.00
_cell.angle_gamma   90.00
#
_symmetry.space_group_name_H-M   'P 1'
#
loop_
_entity.id
_entity.type
_entity.pdbx_description
1 polymer ?
#
loop_
_entity_poly.entity_id
_entity_poly.type
_entity_poly.pdbx_seq_one_letter_code
_entity_poly.pdbx_strand_id
1 'polypeptide(L)'
;MAASPSRRTRTALLSAGAVALVVVGVGTWAWTRDDGGSACSVLREDGRIRTVLGSAYRDDLDCAALGEKLKDSATGSGEGAHSVEQARAMRDIISATGDTLKSDGLALDSALRMPLAEILADYTPDTHEILRRLDFDYEKHLSDGEPWEDDSGVRVTVPNDTLVRVIRAISQDPAAYAVIRIAEGRHAAGKLVAIPARADDLKINLAACGNARTLGSLDGIAADTTAGLSKEKRTRWENQVIEALSAQASSSGIPPYKTDPVGHVTGTWAGKLHVGEVKHFSVTFRAQAVEYVNTWARYRTVEPALLENLAVECRKSATNMYVETLRTLEKK
;
A
#
# COMPACT_ATOMS: atom_id res chain seq x y z
N MET A 1 -49.56 21.21 -46.75
CA MET A 1 -48.84 19.93 -46.58
C MET A 1 -47.65 20.16 -45.64
N ALA A 2 -47.60 19.36 -44.57
CA ALA A 2 -46.43 18.93 -43.78
C ALA A 2 -45.56 19.93 -43.00
N ALA A 3 -45.87 20.01 -41.70
CA ALA A 3 -45.05 19.63 -40.52
C ALA A 3 -43.74 20.36 -40.13
N SER A 4 -43.73 20.70 -38.83
CA SER A 4 -42.78 21.38 -37.96
C SER A 4 -41.50 20.57 -37.60
N PRO A 5 -40.49 21.17 -36.94
CA PRO A 5 -39.09 20.75 -36.94
C PRO A 5 -38.72 19.79 -35.80
N SER A 6 -37.73 18.91 -36.03
CA SER A 6 -37.11 18.11 -34.97
C SER A 6 -35.78 18.72 -34.51
N ARG A 7 -35.78 19.25 -33.29
CA ARG A 7 -34.58 19.53 -32.50
C ARG A 7 -33.94 18.20 -32.08
N ARG A 8 -32.71 17.92 -32.51
CA ARG A 8 -31.88 16.87 -31.92
C ARG A 8 -31.04 17.46 -30.78
N THR A 9 -31.53 17.27 -29.57
CA THR A 9 -30.79 17.35 -28.31
C THR A 9 -29.67 16.29 -28.32
N ARG A 10 -28.41 16.72 -28.21
CA ARG A 10 -27.30 15.82 -27.88
C ARG A 10 -27.16 15.79 -26.36
N THR A 11 -27.67 14.74 -25.75
CA THR A 11 -27.38 14.35 -24.38
C THR A 11 -25.91 13.93 -24.29
N ALA A 12 -25.10 14.71 -23.57
CA ALA A 12 -23.80 14.28 -23.08
C ALA A 12 -24.03 13.38 -21.86
N LEU A 13 -23.76 12.09 -22.01
CA LEU A 13 -23.75 11.13 -20.91
C LEU A 13 -22.37 11.19 -20.25
N LEU A 14 -22.35 11.74 -19.03
CA LEU A 14 -21.27 11.58 -18.06
C LEU A 14 -21.29 10.14 -17.56
N SER A 15 -20.29 9.35 -17.91
CA SER A 15 -20.06 8.03 -17.30
C SER A 15 -19.05 8.19 -16.16
N ALA A 16 -19.56 8.42 -14.95
CA ALA A 16 -18.81 8.23 -13.71
C ALA A 16 -18.68 6.72 -13.46
N GLY A 17 -17.48 6.18 -13.65
CA GLY A 17 -17.17 4.80 -13.30
C GLY A 17 -16.91 4.67 -11.80
N ALA A 18 -17.96 4.37 -11.03
CA ALA A 18 -17.81 3.93 -9.65
C ALA A 18 -17.37 2.46 -9.67
N VAL A 19 -16.11 2.20 -9.34
CA VAL A 19 -15.61 0.84 -9.09
C VAL A 19 -16.05 0.46 -7.68
N ALA A 20 -17.15 -0.29 -7.58
CA ALA A 20 -17.55 -0.93 -6.34
C ALA A 20 -16.62 -2.14 -6.10
N LEU A 21 -15.69 -2.00 -5.15
CA LEU A 21 -14.94 -3.14 -4.60
C LEU A 21 -15.90 -3.98 -3.76
N VAL A 22 -16.39 -5.07 -4.37
CA VAL A 22 -17.12 -6.12 -3.65
C VAL A 22 -16.09 -6.98 -2.93
N VAL A 23 -15.84 -6.67 -1.66
CA VAL A 23 -15.08 -7.53 -0.75
C VAL A 23 -16.01 -8.66 -0.30
N VAL A 24 -15.98 -9.79 -1.01
CA VAL A 24 -16.59 -11.05 -0.53
C VAL A 24 -15.50 -11.88 0.13
N GLY A 25 -15.62 -12.07 1.43
CA GLY A 25 -14.72 -12.96 2.18
C GLY A 25 -14.82 -12.82 3.69
N VAL A 26 -16.01 -12.99 4.27
CA VAL A 26 -16.15 -13.22 5.72
C VAL A 26 -15.67 -14.65 6.02
N GLY A 27 -14.36 -14.81 6.13
CA GLY A 27 -13.74 -15.98 6.76
C GLY A 27 -13.55 -15.69 8.23
N THR A 28 -14.13 -16.50 9.11
CA THR A 28 -13.93 -16.41 10.56
C THR A 28 -12.46 -16.67 10.93
N TRP A 29 -11.74 -15.62 11.34
CA TRP A 29 -10.33 -15.68 11.75
C TRP A 29 -10.21 -15.95 13.26
N ALA A 30 -10.08 -17.22 13.64
CA ALA A 30 -9.66 -17.60 14.99
C ALA A 30 -8.15 -17.83 15.01
N TRP A 31 -7.38 -16.77 15.29
CA TRP A 31 -6.00 -16.90 15.75
C TRP A 31 -5.94 -16.50 17.21
N THR A 32 -5.94 -17.51 18.09
CA THR A 32 -5.64 -17.34 19.50
C THR A 32 -4.12 -17.24 19.69
N ARG A 33 -3.67 -16.08 20.15
CA ARG A 33 -2.57 -15.95 21.11
C ARG A 33 -2.76 -14.63 21.88
N ASP A 34 -3.72 -14.67 22.78
CA ASP A 34 -4.12 -13.57 23.65
C ASP A 34 -3.47 -13.77 25.03
N ASP A 35 -2.13 -13.64 25.08
CA ASP A 35 -1.36 -13.66 26.33
C ASP A 35 -0.66 -12.31 26.60
N GLY A 36 -0.92 -11.29 25.77
CA GLY A 36 -0.37 -9.94 25.89
C GLY A 36 -1.49 -8.92 25.87
N GLY A 37 -1.38 -7.84 26.65
CA GLY A 37 -2.38 -6.77 26.64
C GLY A 37 -2.65 -6.27 25.22
N SER A 38 -3.92 -6.02 24.88
CA SER A 38 -4.24 -5.54 23.54
C SER A 38 -3.73 -4.10 23.37
N ALA A 39 -2.96 -3.84 22.32
CA ALA A 39 -2.53 -2.48 21.97
C ALA A 39 -3.73 -1.52 21.80
N CYS A 40 -4.91 -2.07 21.55
CA CYS A 40 -6.16 -1.34 21.37
C CYS A 40 -6.56 -0.48 22.60
N SER A 41 -6.43 -0.99 23.83
CA SER A 41 -6.80 -0.19 25.01
C SER A 41 -5.85 1.00 25.20
N VAL A 42 -4.55 0.76 25.03
CA VAL A 42 -3.50 1.80 25.09
C VAL A 42 -3.71 2.83 23.99
N LEU A 43 -3.97 2.38 22.76
CA LEU A 43 -4.21 3.25 21.61
C LEU A 43 -5.46 4.11 21.82
N ARG A 44 -6.54 3.55 22.35
CA ARG A 44 -7.78 4.29 22.67
C ARG A 44 -7.55 5.39 23.72
N GLU A 45 -6.64 5.15 24.66
CA GLU A 45 -6.31 6.10 25.73
C GLU A 45 -5.28 7.15 25.31
N ASP A 46 -4.58 6.96 24.17
CA ASP A 46 -3.61 7.91 23.63
C ASP A 46 -4.28 9.27 23.32
N GLY A 47 -3.68 10.36 23.83
CA GLY A 47 -4.22 11.71 23.68
C GLY A 47 -4.32 12.17 22.22
N ARG A 48 -3.44 11.68 21.33
CA ARG A 48 -3.51 11.95 19.89
C ARG A 48 -4.75 11.30 19.30
N ILE A 49 -5.00 10.03 19.65
CA ILE A 49 -6.18 9.30 19.17
C ILE A 49 -7.48 9.94 19.65
N ARG A 50 -7.55 10.36 20.91
CA ARG A 50 -8.70 11.13 21.42
C ARG A 50 -8.92 12.43 20.65
N THR A 51 -7.83 13.11 20.30
CA THR A 51 -7.89 14.35 19.50
C THR A 51 -8.38 14.07 18.08
N VAL A 52 -7.85 13.03 17.42
CA VAL A 52 -8.28 12.59 16.09
C VAL A 52 -9.77 12.27 16.05
N LEU A 53 -10.27 11.55 17.05
CA LEU A 53 -11.67 11.16 17.11
C LEU A 53 -12.60 12.33 17.49
N GLY A 54 -12.10 13.33 18.23
CA GLY A 54 -12.89 14.49 18.65
C GLY A 54 -14.23 14.07 19.27
N SER A 55 -15.34 14.57 18.72
CA SER A 55 -16.69 14.23 19.20
C SER A 55 -17.12 12.78 18.92
N ALA A 56 -16.41 12.06 18.05
CA ALA A 56 -16.66 10.65 17.77
C ALA A 56 -16.06 9.71 18.82
N TYR A 57 -15.21 10.22 19.73
CA TYR A 57 -14.62 9.46 20.83
C TYR A 57 -15.68 9.00 21.83
N ARG A 58 -15.55 7.75 22.29
CA ARG A 58 -16.33 7.18 23.38
C ARG A 58 -15.43 6.25 24.20
N ASP A 59 -15.59 6.23 25.52
CA ASP A 59 -14.80 5.38 26.43
C ASP A 59 -15.08 3.88 26.25
N ASP A 60 -16.23 3.53 25.66
CA ASP A 60 -16.71 2.17 25.45
C ASP A 60 -16.47 1.62 24.04
N LEU A 61 -15.66 2.30 23.19
CA LEU A 61 -15.31 1.76 21.88
C LEU A 61 -14.53 0.45 22.02
N ASP A 62 -15.04 -0.59 21.37
CA ASP A 62 -14.26 -1.78 21.07
C ASP A 62 -13.26 -1.52 19.92
N CYS A 63 -12.38 -2.48 19.65
CA CYS A 63 -11.29 -2.31 18.69
C CYS A 63 -11.77 -2.22 17.25
N ALA A 64 -12.90 -2.85 16.90
CA ALA A 64 -13.46 -2.76 15.57
C ALA A 64 -14.05 -1.35 15.33
N ALA A 65 -14.86 -0.87 16.28
CA ALA A 65 -15.44 0.47 16.23
C ALA A 65 -14.36 1.56 16.30
N LEU A 66 -13.30 1.35 17.08
CA LEU A 66 -12.13 2.21 17.07
C LEU A 66 -11.50 2.26 15.67
N GLY A 67 -11.18 1.10 15.09
CA GLY A 67 -10.55 1.02 13.77
C GLY A 67 -11.32 1.76 12.67
N GLU A 68 -12.63 1.55 12.59
CA GLU A 68 -13.48 2.25 11.61
C GLU A 68 -13.48 3.76 11.82
N LYS A 69 -13.59 4.24 13.06
CA LYS A 69 -13.56 5.67 13.35
C LYS A 69 -12.21 6.32 13.03
N LEU A 70 -11.11 5.61 13.26
CA LEU A 70 -9.78 6.09 12.87
C LEU A 70 -9.68 6.21 11.36
N LYS A 71 -10.21 5.23 10.62
CA LYS A 71 -10.28 5.27 9.16
C LYS A 71 -11.08 6.47 8.68
N ASP A 72 -12.31 6.62 9.15
CA ASP A 72 -13.19 7.74 8.77
C ASP A 72 -12.57 9.12 9.06
N SER A 73 -11.71 9.22 10.08
CA SER A 73 -11.05 10.48 10.44
C SER A 73 -9.84 10.80 9.56
N ALA A 74 -9.17 9.79 9.02
CA ALA A 74 -7.94 9.93 8.26
C ALA A 74 -8.16 9.91 6.75
N THR A 75 -9.17 9.19 6.26
CA THR A 75 -9.39 8.99 4.82
C THR A 75 -10.40 9.98 4.24
N GLY A 76 -10.28 10.23 2.93
CA GLY A 76 -11.12 11.16 2.18
C GLY A 76 -12.02 10.49 1.13
N SER A 77 -12.68 11.28 0.30
CA SER A 77 -13.51 10.79 -0.81
C SER A 77 -12.72 10.25 -2.01
N GLY A 78 -11.38 10.23 -1.95
CA GLY A 78 -10.50 9.67 -2.97
C GLY A 78 -9.02 9.73 -2.60
N GLU A 79 -8.23 8.85 -3.23
CA GLU A 79 -6.78 8.71 -2.99
C GLU A 79 -6.04 10.04 -3.20
N GLY A 80 -5.20 10.42 -2.24
CA GLY A 80 -4.28 11.57 -2.32
C GLY A 80 -4.92 12.96 -2.28
N ALA A 81 -6.25 13.06 -2.14
CA ALA A 81 -6.97 14.33 -1.99
C ALA A 81 -7.38 14.53 -0.52
N HIS A 82 -6.39 14.78 0.34
CA HIS A 82 -6.58 14.90 1.78
C HIS A 82 -6.55 16.35 2.23
N SER A 83 -7.38 16.69 3.22
CA SER A 83 -7.24 17.94 3.97
C SER A 83 -6.03 17.88 4.92
N VAL A 84 -5.57 19.05 5.37
CA VAL A 84 -4.51 19.14 6.40
C VAL A 84 -4.91 18.41 7.68
N GLU A 85 -6.19 18.46 8.05
CA GLU A 85 -6.74 17.77 9.22
C GLU A 85 -6.69 16.24 9.07
N GLN A 86 -7.08 15.72 7.89
CA GLN A 86 -7.00 14.28 7.58
C GLN A 86 -5.55 13.79 7.58
N ALA A 87 -4.64 14.53 6.95
CA ALA A 87 -3.22 14.20 6.91
C ALA A 87 -2.61 14.22 8.33
N ARG A 88 -3.01 15.18 9.16
CA ARG A 88 -2.63 15.23 10.58
C ARG A 88 -3.15 14.01 11.34
N ALA A 89 -4.41 13.63 11.12
CA ALA A 89 -5.01 12.45 11.73
C ALA A 89 -4.26 11.18 11.35
N MET A 90 -3.93 11.00 10.06
CA MET A 90 -3.12 9.90 9.58
C MET A 90 -1.76 9.81 10.29
N ARG A 91 -1.00 10.92 10.33
CA ARG A 91 0.28 10.99 11.06
C ARG A 91 0.13 10.53 12.51
N ASP A 92 -0.88 11.06 13.20
CA ASP A 92 -1.11 10.84 14.61
C ASP A 92 -1.53 9.40 14.90
N ILE A 93 -2.36 8.80 14.05
CA ILE A 93 -2.76 7.38 14.12
C ILE A 93 -1.53 6.48 13.99
N ILE A 94 -0.70 6.68 12.96
CA ILE A 94 0.46 5.83 12.70
C ILE A 94 1.52 6.01 13.79
N SER A 95 1.74 7.24 14.26
CA SER A 95 2.68 7.53 15.34
C SER A 95 2.21 6.90 16.67
N ALA A 96 0.94 7.06 17.04
CA ALA A 96 0.38 6.44 18.25
C ALA A 96 0.41 4.92 18.20
N THR A 97 0.07 4.33 17.05
CA THR A 97 0.15 2.88 16.84
C THR A 97 1.60 2.42 16.96
N GLY A 98 2.54 3.10 16.32
CA GLY A 98 3.96 2.77 16.37
C GLY A 98 4.56 2.86 17.76
N ASP A 99 4.22 3.90 18.53
CA ASP A 99 4.66 4.07 19.91
C ASP A 99 4.08 3.00 20.83
N THR A 100 2.79 2.67 20.65
CA THR A 100 2.15 1.55 21.38
C THR A 100 2.90 0.24 21.11
N LEU A 101 3.27 -0.02 19.86
CA LEU A 101 4.01 -1.22 19.44
C LEU A 101 5.49 -1.24 19.85
N LYS A 102 6.03 -0.16 20.42
CA LYS A 102 7.36 -0.18 21.07
C LYS A 102 7.30 -0.75 22.48
N SER A 103 6.13 -0.75 23.12
CA SER A 103 5.97 -1.26 24.48
C SER A 103 6.01 -2.79 24.48
N ASP A 104 6.84 -3.36 25.34
CA ASP A 104 7.03 -4.81 25.43
C ASP A 104 5.70 -5.56 25.68
N GLY A 105 5.49 -6.63 24.91
CA GLY A 105 4.36 -7.54 25.10
C GLY A 105 3.03 -7.09 24.49
N LEU A 106 2.94 -5.90 23.88
CA LEU A 106 1.74 -5.45 23.18
C LEU A 106 1.71 -5.96 21.73
N ALA A 107 0.54 -6.42 21.30
CA ALA A 107 0.26 -6.80 19.92
C ALA A 107 -0.90 -5.97 19.36
N LEU A 108 -0.82 -5.63 18.07
CA LEU A 108 -1.91 -4.98 17.37
C LEU A 108 -3.11 -5.94 17.28
N ASP A 109 -4.23 -5.50 17.84
CA ASP A 109 -5.50 -6.21 17.80
C ASP A 109 -5.89 -6.53 16.35
N SER A 110 -6.40 -7.73 16.09
CA SER A 110 -6.80 -8.14 14.74
C SER A 110 -7.84 -7.21 14.11
N ALA A 111 -8.76 -6.66 14.91
CA ALA A 111 -9.81 -5.78 14.43
C ALA A 111 -9.27 -4.42 13.91
N LEU A 112 -8.05 -4.03 14.32
CA LEU A 112 -7.41 -2.79 13.87
C LEU A 112 -6.60 -2.97 12.58
N ARG A 113 -6.25 -4.20 12.19
CA ARG A 113 -5.31 -4.44 11.09
C ARG A 113 -5.85 -3.99 9.74
N MET A 114 -7.10 -4.36 9.42
CA MET A 114 -7.70 -4.01 8.13
C MET A 114 -7.97 -2.49 8.02
N PRO A 115 -8.62 -1.82 9.00
CA PRO A 115 -8.82 -0.38 8.91
C PRO A 115 -7.50 0.41 8.76
N LEU A 116 -6.44 0.01 9.49
CA LEU A 116 -5.13 0.65 9.34
C LEU A 116 -4.48 0.36 7.98
N ALA A 117 -4.68 -0.83 7.41
CA ALA A 117 -4.22 -1.14 6.05
C ALA A 117 -4.94 -0.29 4.99
N GLU A 118 -6.25 -0.05 5.16
CA GLU A 118 -7.05 0.80 4.29
C GLU A 118 -6.61 2.26 4.36
N ILE A 119 -6.31 2.77 5.57
CA ILE A 119 -5.72 4.11 5.73
C ILE A 119 -4.38 4.20 5.00
N LEU A 120 -3.48 3.23 5.19
CA LEU A 120 -2.19 3.22 4.52
C LEU A 120 -2.31 3.14 2.99
N ALA A 121 -3.28 2.38 2.48
CA ALA A 121 -3.56 2.30 1.05
C ALA A 121 -4.07 3.66 0.50
N ASP A 122 -4.89 4.39 1.25
CA ASP A 122 -5.40 5.71 0.86
C ASP A 122 -4.30 6.81 0.85
N TYR A 123 -3.25 6.60 1.64
CA TYR A 123 -2.03 7.43 1.69
C TYR A 123 -0.86 6.82 0.92
N THR A 124 -1.11 5.93 -0.06
CA THR A 124 -0.04 5.26 -0.82
C THR A 124 1.02 6.23 -1.38
N PRO A 125 0.69 7.42 -1.92
CA PRO A 125 1.72 8.35 -2.36
C PRO A 125 2.74 8.69 -1.25
N ASP A 126 2.28 8.95 -0.03
CA ASP A 126 3.16 9.27 1.10
C ASP A 126 3.89 8.04 1.63
N THR A 127 3.19 6.91 1.83
CA THR A 127 3.83 5.68 2.32
C THR A 127 4.90 5.19 1.35
N HIS A 128 4.67 5.33 0.05
CA HIS A 128 5.62 4.97 -0.98
C HIS A 128 6.92 5.76 -0.86
N GLU A 129 6.81 7.07 -0.64
CA GLU A 129 7.93 7.98 -0.51
C GLU A 129 8.74 7.71 0.77
N ILE A 130 8.04 7.52 1.89
CA ILE A 130 8.65 7.16 3.18
C ILE A 130 9.37 5.80 3.09
N LEU A 131 8.77 4.81 2.42
CA LEU A 131 9.36 3.46 2.28
C LEU A 131 10.56 3.45 1.32
N ARG A 132 10.53 4.19 0.20
CA ARG A 132 11.67 4.21 -0.73
C ARG A 132 12.87 4.99 -0.18
N ARG A 133 12.66 5.98 0.69
CA ARG A 133 13.74 6.79 1.32
C ARG A 133 14.67 7.44 0.29
N LEU A 134 14.09 8.12 -0.69
CA LEU A 134 14.82 8.83 -1.75
C LEU A 134 14.43 10.30 -1.86
N ASP A 135 13.34 10.70 -1.22
CA ASP A 135 12.81 12.05 -1.32
C ASP A 135 13.23 12.88 -0.10
N PHE A 136 13.98 13.95 -0.37
CA PHE A 136 14.52 14.81 0.68
C PHE A 136 13.44 15.67 1.35
N ASP A 137 12.34 15.97 0.67
CA ASP A 137 11.27 16.77 1.27
C ASP A 137 10.60 16.00 2.41
N TYR A 138 10.45 14.68 2.29
CA TYR A 138 9.93 13.83 3.36
C TYR A 138 10.87 13.75 4.58
N GLU A 139 12.19 13.85 4.36
CA GLU A 139 13.17 13.93 5.46
C GLU A 139 13.15 15.30 6.14
N LYS A 140 13.05 16.36 5.35
CA LYS A 140 12.97 17.74 5.82
C LYS A 140 11.72 17.97 6.67
N HIS A 141 10.55 17.53 6.20
CA HIS A 141 9.29 17.75 6.90
C HIS A 141 9.09 16.82 8.12
N LEU A 142 9.96 15.82 8.28
CA LEU A 142 9.94 14.96 9.47
C LEU A 142 10.31 15.72 10.75
N SER A 143 11.21 16.72 10.67
CA SER A 143 11.58 17.52 11.85
C SER A 143 10.49 18.49 12.28
N ASP A 144 9.77 19.03 11.30
CA ASP A 144 8.67 19.97 11.55
C ASP A 144 7.45 19.22 12.07
N GLY A 145 7.33 17.94 11.68
CA GLY A 145 6.31 17.02 12.15
C GLY A 145 4.92 17.32 11.62
N GLU A 146 4.75 18.32 10.75
CA GLU A 146 3.45 18.81 10.28
C GLU A 146 3.16 18.44 8.83
N PRO A 147 1.89 18.18 8.46
CA PRO A 147 1.51 18.07 7.05
C PRO A 147 1.90 19.34 6.28
N TRP A 148 2.26 19.17 5.01
CA TRP A 148 2.61 20.28 4.12
C TRP A 148 1.89 20.14 2.79
N GLU A 149 1.81 21.21 2.01
CA GLU A 149 1.24 21.19 0.66
C GLU A 149 2.35 21.27 -0.39
N ASP A 150 2.23 20.45 -1.44
CA ASP A 150 3.00 20.55 -2.67
C ASP A 150 2.06 20.63 -3.90
N ASP A 151 2.64 20.64 -5.11
CA ASP A 151 1.90 20.73 -6.37
C ASP A 151 0.88 19.60 -6.60
N SER A 152 0.97 18.51 -5.84
CA SER A 152 0.09 17.34 -5.93
C SER A 152 -0.91 17.24 -4.77
N GLY A 153 -0.83 18.12 -3.77
CA GLY A 153 -1.78 18.19 -2.65
C GLY A 153 -1.12 18.18 -1.28
N VAL A 154 -1.92 17.87 -0.26
CA VAL A 154 -1.45 17.74 1.12
C VAL A 154 -0.66 16.43 1.27
N ARG A 155 0.48 16.53 1.93
CA ARG A 155 1.45 15.47 2.21
C ARG A 155 1.60 15.23 3.69
N VAL A 156 2.02 14.02 4.03
CA VAL A 156 2.28 13.63 5.41
C VAL A 156 3.51 12.73 5.47
N THR A 157 4.30 12.88 6.53
CA THR A 157 5.45 12.02 6.80
C THR A 157 5.44 11.52 8.23
N VAL A 158 5.98 10.33 8.42
CA VAL A 158 6.26 9.71 9.73
C VAL A 158 7.64 9.06 9.67
N PRO A 159 8.30 8.79 10.81
CA PRO A 159 9.57 8.07 10.80
C PRO A 159 9.44 6.72 10.07
N ASN A 160 10.39 6.41 9.20
CA ASN A 160 10.36 5.18 8.40
C ASN A 160 10.30 3.91 9.27
N ASP A 161 11.02 3.88 10.39
CA ASP A 161 11.01 2.76 11.34
C ASP A 161 9.64 2.58 12.01
N THR A 162 8.96 3.69 12.28
CA THR A 162 7.59 3.72 12.80
C THR A 162 6.62 3.13 11.78
N LEU A 163 6.68 3.59 10.52
CA LEU A 163 5.86 3.06 9.43
C LEU A 163 6.10 1.56 9.21
N VAL A 164 7.37 1.14 9.11
CA VAL A 164 7.76 -0.27 8.93
C VAL A 164 7.23 -1.15 10.08
N ARG A 165 7.32 -0.69 11.33
CA ARG A 165 6.80 -1.42 12.50
C ARG A 165 5.28 -1.57 12.46
N VAL A 166 4.56 -0.51 12.08
CA VAL A 166 3.10 -0.55 11.95
C VAL A 166 2.67 -1.48 10.83
N ILE A 167 3.27 -1.37 9.64
CA ILE A 167 2.96 -2.27 8.51
C ILE A 167 3.25 -3.72 8.89
N ARG A 168 4.34 -4.01 9.60
CA ARG A 168 4.63 -5.36 10.10
C ARG A 168 3.52 -5.86 11.03
N ALA A 169 3.09 -5.08 12.00
CA ALA A 169 2.02 -5.48 12.91
C ALA A 169 0.69 -5.75 12.17
N ILE A 170 0.37 -4.93 11.18
CA ILE A 170 -0.77 -5.13 10.27
C ILE A 170 -0.62 -6.43 9.49
N SER A 171 0.58 -6.72 8.99
CA SER A 171 0.89 -7.87 8.13
C SER A 171 0.70 -9.24 8.79
N GLN A 172 0.50 -9.28 10.12
CA GLN A 172 0.03 -10.50 10.80
C GLN A 172 -1.31 -10.99 10.25
N ASP A 173 -2.11 -10.11 9.63
CA ASP A 173 -3.21 -10.46 8.75
C ASP A 173 -2.76 -10.41 7.27
N PRO A 174 -2.76 -11.55 6.55
CA PRO A 174 -2.35 -11.60 5.14
C PRO A 174 -3.27 -10.79 4.21
N ALA A 175 -4.56 -10.66 4.52
CA ALA A 175 -5.48 -9.86 3.71
C ALA A 175 -5.15 -8.37 3.85
N ALA A 176 -4.84 -7.92 5.07
CA ALA A 176 -4.43 -6.54 5.33
C ALA A 176 -3.07 -6.22 4.66
N TYR A 177 -2.10 -7.15 4.69
CA TYR A 177 -0.86 -7.01 3.91
C TYR A 177 -1.14 -6.88 2.41
N ALA A 178 -2.05 -7.72 1.87
CA ALA A 178 -2.38 -7.70 0.47
C ALA A 178 -3.00 -6.34 0.05
N VAL A 179 -3.83 -5.71 0.87
CA VAL A 179 -4.38 -4.36 0.60
C VAL A 179 -3.26 -3.34 0.39
N ILE A 180 -2.28 -3.28 1.30
CA ILE A 180 -1.13 -2.38 1.18
C ILE A 180 -0.31 -2.72 -0.07
N ARG A 181 -0.01 -4.01 -0.30
CA ARG A 181 0.79 -4.47 -1.44
C ARG A 181 0.12 -4.16 -2.79
N ILE A 182 -1.20 -4.25 -2.85
CA ILE A 182 -2.02 -3.89 -4.01
C ILE A 182 -1.89 -2.40 -4.31
N ALA A 183 -2.10 -1.56 -3.29
CA ALA A 183 -2.11 -0.11 -3.45
C ALA A 183 -0.72 0.37 -3.91
N GLU A 184 0.33 -0.09 -3.24
CA GLU A 184 1.73 0.18 -3.60
C GLU A 184 2.08 -0.35 -5.01
N GLY A 185 1.58 -1.53 -5.38
CA GLY A 185 1.75 -2.07 -6.73
C GLY A 185 1.12 -1.20 -7.81
N ARG A 186 -0.11 -0.72 -7.58
CA ARG A 186 -0.82 0.20 -8.49
C ARG A 186 -0.12 1.55 -8.58
N HIS A 187 0.29 2.13 -7.45
CA HIS A 187 1.01 3.38 -7.43
C HIS A 187 2.36 3.29 -8.15
N ALA A 188 3.13 2.23 -7.89
CA ALA A 188 4.39 1.95 -8.60
C ALA A 188 4.19 1.84 -10.12
N ALA A 189 3.20 1.07 -10.56
CA ALA A 189 2.86 0.98 -11.98
C ALA A 189 2.43 2.35 -12.56
N GLY A 190 1.66 3.14 -11.80
CA GLY A 190 1.31 4.52 -12.13
C GLY A 190 2.53 5.39 -12.38
N LYS A 191 3.52 5.37 -11.48
CA LYS A 191 4.78 6.13 -11.63
C LYS A 191 5.54 5.73 -12.89
N LEU A 192 5.57 4.44 -13.25
CA LEU A 192 6.19 3.98 -14.51
C LEU A 192 5.44 4.51 -15.73
N VAL A 193 4.12 4.38 -15.74
CA VAL A 193 3.27 4.82 -16.86
C VAL A 193 3.37 6.34 -17.07
N ALA A 194 3.48 7.10 -15.98
CA ALA A 194 3.60 8.56 -16.01
C ALA A 194 4.95 9.06 -16.55
N ILE A 195 5.96 8.20 -16.72
CA ILE A 195 7.25 8.59 -17.30
C ILE A 195 7.01 9.17 -18.72
N PRO A 196 7.48 10.40 -19.00
CA PRO A 196 7.38 10.99 -20.33
C PRO A 196 8.10 10.18 -21.41
N ALA A 197 7.60 10.21 -22.66
CA ALA A 197 8.19 9.45 -23.78
C ALA A 197 9.67 9.75 -24.03
N ARG A 198 10.11 10.97 -23.70
CA ARG A 198 11.49 11.45 -23.87
C ARG A 198 12.20 11.69 -22.52
N ALA A 199 11.82 10.93 -21.49
CA ALA A 199 12.54 10.96 -20.23
C ALA A 199 13.98 10.45 -20.41
N ASP A 200 14.92 11.07 -19.72
CA ASP A 200 16.30 10.58 -19.64
C ASP A 200 16.40 9.32 -18.76
N ASP A 201 17.55 8.64 -18.87
CA ASP A 201 17.83 7.40 -18.14
C ASP A 201 17.75 7.59 -16.62
N LEU A 202 18.09 8.77 -16.10
CA LEU A 202 18.03 9.08 -14.68
C LEU A 202 16.58 9.07 -14.18
N LYS A 203 15.66 9.73 -14.88
CA LYS A 203 14.23 9.73 -14.52
C LYS A 203 13.61 8.34 -14.59
N ILE A 204 13.97 7.57 -15.63
CA ILE A 204 13.53 6.18 -15.77
C ILE A 204 14.03 5.35 -14.58
N ASN A 205 15.32 5.48 -14.24
CA ASN A 205 15.93 4.76 -13.13
C ASN A 205 15.31 5.13 -11.78
N LEU A 206 15.15 6.43 -11.49
CA LEU A 206 14.57 6.91 -10.24
C LEU A 206 13.14 6.40 -10.02
N ALA A 207 12.32 6.39 -11.08
CA ALA A 207 10.96 5.84 -11.00
C ALA A 207 10.98 4.33 -10.81
N ALA A 208 11.66 3.59 -11.70
CA ALA A 208 11.67 2.13 -11.69
C ALA A 208 12.34 1.53 -10.45
N CYS A 209 13.52 2.02 -10.10
CA CYS A 209 14.29 1.47 -8.98
C CYS A 209 13.85 2.09 -7.65
N GLY A 210 13.23 3.27 -7.65
CA GLY A 210 12.46 3.79 -6.52
C GLY A 210 11.30 2.86 -6.16
N ASN A 211 10.50 2.46 -7.15
CA ASN A 211 9.43 1.47 -6.95
C ASN A 211 9.97 0.14 -6.41
N ALA A 212 11.11 -0.31 -6.93
CA ALA A 212 11.75 -1.54 -6.50
C ALA A 212 12.14 -1.50 -5.01
N ARG A 213 12.56 -0.34 -4.49
CA ARG A 213 12.86 -0.17 -3.06
C ARG A 213 11.60 -0.34 -2.21
N THR A 214 10.52 0.35 -2.52
CA THR A 214 9.25 0.23 -1.77
C THR A 214 8.74 -1.21 -1.73
N LEU A 215 8.70 -1.88 -2.88
CA LEU A 215 8.31 -3.29 -2.94
C LEU A 215 9.29 -4.20 -2.18
N GLY A 216 10.58 -3.90 -2.21
CA GLY A 216 11.60 -4.57 -1.40
C GLY A 216 11.38 -4.40 0.11
N SER A 217 10.95 -3.23 0.59
CA SER A 217 10.58 -3.03 1.99
C SER A 217 9.44 -3.94 2.42
N LEU A 218 8.36 -3.97 1.63
CA LEU A 218 7.22 -4.84 1.89
C LEU A 218 7.61 -6.33 1.87
N ASP A 219 8.53 -6.73 0.99
CA ASP A 219 9.06 -8.10 0.99
C ASP A 219 9.83 -8.42 2.29
N GLY A 220 10.57 -7.45 2.84
CA GLY A 220 11.26 -7.58 4.12
C GLY A 220 10.30 -7.72 5.29
N ILE A 221 9.23 -6.93 5.29
CA ILE A 221 8.13 -7.00 6.27
C ILE A 221 7.43 -8.37 6.21
N ALA A 222 7.12 -8.88 5.01
CA ALA A 222 6.52 -10.21 4.84
C ALA A 222 7.46 -11.32 5.35
N ALA A 223 8.77 -11.20 5.09
CA ALA A 223 9.76 -12.15 5.58
C ALA A 223 9.84 -12.17 7.11
N ASP A 224 9.93 -11.01 7.76
CA ASP A 224 9.93 -10.92 9.24
C ASP A 224 8.62 -11.45 9.85
N THR A 225 7.49 -11.06 9.27
CA THR A 225 6.15 -11.49 9.70
C THR A 225 6.01 -13.01 9.73
N THR A 226 6.63 -13.70 8.77
CA THR A 226 6.52 -15.16 8.61
C THR A 226 7.72 -15.95 9.14
N ALA A 227 8.77 -15.28 9.62
CA ALA A 227 10.02 -15.91 10.04
C ALA A 227 9.81 -16.92 11.18
N GLY A 228 8.99 -16.58 12.17
CA GLY A 228 8.70 -17.42 13.35
C GLY A 228 7.55 -18.42 13.17
N LEU A 229 6.92 -18.48 12.00
CA LEU A 229 5.79 -19.39 11.76
C LEU A 229 6.27 -20.81 11.44
N SER A 230 5.45 -21.82 11.77
CA SER A 230 5.62 -23.16 11.23
C SER A 230 5.48 -23.15 9.70
N LYS A 231 6.01 -24.17 9.03
CA LYS A 231 5.93 -24.27 7.57
C LYS A 231 4.48 -24.18 7.08
N GLU A 232 3.56 -24.88 7.74
CA GLU A 232 2.13 -24.92 7.38
C GLU A 232 1.47 -23.54 7.56
N LYS A 233 1.80 -22.84 8.65
CA LYS A 233 1.29 -21.50 8.94
C LYS A 233 1.83 -20.47 7.96
N ARG A 234 3.13 -20.54 7.62
CA ARG A 234 3.76 -19.71 6.60
C ARG A 234 3.11 -19.94 5.23
N THR A 235 3.00 -21.18 4.78
CA THR A 235 2.37 -21.51 3.48
C THR A 235 0.92 -21.06 3.43
N ARG A 236 0.17 -21.15 4.53
CA ARG A 236 -1.21 -20.62 4.58
C ARG A 236 -1.23 -19.10 4.40
N TRP A 237 -0.37 -18.38 5.12
CA TRP A 237 -0.26 -16.93 4.99
C TRP A 237 0.11 -16.53 3.55
N GLU A 238 1.12 -17.18 2.97
CA GLU A 238 1.58 -16.94 1.59
C GLU A 238 0.45 -17.19 0.57
N ASN A 239 -0.30 -18.29 0.72
CA ASN A 239 -1.42 -18.61 -0.17
C ASN A 239 -2.55 -17.58 -0.09
N GLN A 240 -2.86 -17.08 1.10
CA GLN A 240 -3.89 -16.05 1.29
C GLN A 240 -3.48 -14.72 0.65
N VAL A 241 -2.20 -14.34 0.74
CA VAL A 241 -1.68 -13.17 0.02
C VAL A 241 -1.74 -13.36 -1.50
N ILE A 242 -1.35 -14.54 -2.01
CA ILE A 242 -1.42 -14.88 -3.43
C ILE A 242 -2.87 -14.83 -3.93
N GLU A 243 -3.81 -15.41 -3.19
CA GLU A 243 -5.24 -15.41 -3.52
C GLU A 243 -5.78 -13.99 -3.63
N ALA A 244 -5.51 -13.13 -2.63
CA ALA A 244 -5.94 -11.74 -2.64
C ALA A 244 -5.37 -10.94 -3.82
N LEU A 245 -4.08 -11.12 -4.15
CA LEU A 245 -3.43 -10.42 -5.26
C LEU A 245 -3.90 -10.92 -6.64
N SER A 246 -4.07 -12.23 -6.79
CA SER A 246 -4.51 -12.84 -8.05
C SER A 246 -5.98 -12.53 -8.39
N ALA A 247 -6.84 -12.37 -7.38
CA ALA A 247 -8.25 -12.00 -7.57
C ALA A 247 -8.44 -10.69 -8.37
N GLN A 248 -7.45 -9.79 -8.32
CA GLN A 248 -7.44 -8.57 -9.13
C GLN A 248 -7.37 -8.84 -10.63
N ALA A 249 -6.62 -9.85 -11.05
CA ALA A 249 -6.48 -10.21 -12.46
C ALA A 249 -7.67 -11.05 -12.95
N SER A 250 -8.26 -11.88 -12.07
CA SER A 250 -9.31 -12.84 -12.44
C SER A 250 -10.70 -12.21 -12.60
N SER A 251 -11.01 -11.14 -11.87
CA SER A 251 -12.39 -10.59 -11.80
C SER A 251 -12.82 -9.80 -13.04
N SER A 252 -11.89 -9.20 -13.79
CA SER A 252 -12.19 -8.42 -15.02
C SER A 252 -11.29 -8.76 -16.22
N GLY A 253 -10.37 -9.72 -16.05
CA GLY A 253 -9.29 -9.96 -17.00
C GLY A 253 -8.23 -8.86 -16.98
N ILE A 254 -7.12 -9.09 -17.68
CA ILE A 254 -6.06 -8.08 -17.81
C ILE A 254 -6.51 -7.06 -18.88
N PRO A 255 -6.68 -5.77 -18.54
CA PRO A 255 -7.15 -4.79 -19.51
C PRO A 255 -6.08 -4.54 -20.59
N PRO A 256 -6.47 -4.12 -21.81
CA PRO A 256 -5.50 -3.69 -22.82
C PRO A 256 -4.69 -2.49 -22.35
N TYR A 257 -3.37 -2.50 -22.59
CA TYR A 257 -2.46 -1.42 -22.16
C TYR A 257 -2.90 -0.03 -22.64
N LYS A 258 -3.48 0.07 -23.84
CA LYS A 258 -3.96 1.35 -24.39
C LYS A 258 -5.15 1.95 -23.62
N THR A 259 -5.92 1.13 -22.93
CA THR A 259 -7.14 1.55 -22.21
C THR A 259 -6.84 1.80 -20.74
N ASP A 260 -6.11 0.88 -20.10
CA ASP A 260 -5.67 1.01 -18.72
C ASP A 260 -4.23 0.49 -18.59
N PRO A 261 -3.23 1.35 -18.83
CA PRO A 261 -1.82 0.96 -18.78
C PRO A 261 -1.38 0.54 -17.38
N VAL A 262 -1.94 1.13 -16.32
CA VAL A 262 -1.63 0.80 -14.92
C VAL A 262 -2.18 -0.59 -14.60
N GLY A 263 -3.48 -0.81 -14.85
CA GLY A 263 -4.13 -2.10 -14.65
C GLY A 263 -3.54 -3.20 -15.54
N HIS A 264 -3.04 -2.88 -16.74
CA HIS A 264 -2.33 -3.84 -17.57
C HIS A 264 -1.01 -4.29 -16.93
N VAL A 265 -0.21 -3.35 -16.43
CA VAL A 265 1.07 -3.65 -15.77
C VAL A 265 0.85 -4.47 -14.50
N THR A 266 -0.06 -4.05 -13.63
CA THR A 266 -0.33 -4.77 -12.37
C THR A 266 -1.01 -6.11 -12.63
N GLY A 267 -1.99 -6.15 -13.53
CA GLY A 267 -2.74 -7.35 -13.89
C GLY A 267 -1.87 -8.41 -14.58
N THR A 268 -0.90 -8.01 -15.40
CA THR A 268 0.03 -8.94 -16.05
C THR A 268 0.89 -9.71 -15.05
N TRP A 269 1.35 -9.05 -13.98
CA TRP A 269 2.08 -9.73 -12.91
C TRP A 269 1.15 -10.56 -12.02
N ALA A 270 0.03 -9.98 -11.59
CA ALA A 270 -0.94 -10.66 -10.73
C ALA A 270 -1.52 -11.92 -11.39
N GLY A 271 -1.69 -11.91 -12.72
CA GLY A 271 -2.13 -13.07 -13.49
C GLY A 271 -1.11 -14.23 -13.56
N LYS A 272 0.13 -14.03 -13.08
CA LYS A 272 1.13 -15.11 -12.90
C LYS A 272 1.06 -15.75 -11.52
N LEU A 273 0.23 -15.23 -10.62
CA LEU A 273 0.11 -15.70 -9.26
C LEU A 273 -0.99 -16.75 -9.18
N HIS A 274 -0.61 -18.00 -8.97
CA HIS A 274 -1.55 -19.10 -8.74
C HIS A 274 -1.14 -19.88 -7.48
N VAL A 275 -2.12 -20.13 -6.61
CA VAL A 275 -1.92 -20.93 -5.40
C VAL A 275 -1.42 -22.32 -5.80
N GLY A 276 -0.34 -22.78 -5.17
CA GLY A 276 0.30 -24.07 -5.48
C GLY A 276 1.30 -24.04 -6.64
N GLU A 277 1.28 -23.02 -7.51
CA GLU A 277 2.27 -22.85 -8.58
C GLU A 277 3.46 -21.98 -8.16
N VAL A 278 3.23 -21.03 -7.25
CA VAL A 278 4.30 -20.21 -6.66
C VAL A 278 5.12 -21.07 -5.68
N LYS A 279 6.24 -21.61 -6.16
CA LYS A 279 7.15 -22.46 -5.37
C LYS A 279 8.01 -21.68 -4.37
N HIS A 280 8.32 -20.43 -4.69
CA HIS A 280 9.22 -19.57 -3.91
C HIS A 280 8.62 -18.18 -3.76
N PHE A 281 7.73 -18.01 -2.78
CA PHE A 281 7.03 -16.73 -2.50
C PHE A 281 7.99 -15.53 -2.52
N SER A 282 9.07 -15.60 -1.75
CA SER A 282 10.04 -14.50 -1.67
C SER A 282 10.76 -14.20 -2.98
N VAL A 283 10.99 -15.19 -3.84
CA VAL A 283 11.64 -14.97 -5.16
C VAL A 283 10.67 -14.32 -6.12
N THR A 284 9.44 -14.81 -6.18
CA THR A 284 8.37 -14.27 -7.04
C THR A 284 8.05 -12.82 -6.71
N PHE A 285 7.93 -12.49 -5.41
CA PHE A 285 7.58 -11.14 -4.97
C PHE A 285 8.72 -10.14 -5.19
N ARG A 286 9.97 -10.53 -4.91
CA ARG A 286 11.15 -9.70 -5.20
C ARG A 286 11.35 -9.40 -6.70
N ALA A 287 10.80 -10.24 -7.58
CA ALA A 287 10.84 -10.02 -9.02
C ALA A 287 9.77 -9.03 -9.52
N GLN A 288 8.77 -8.66 -8.70
CA GLN A 288 7.62 -7.85 -9.12
C GLN A 288 8.02 -6.53 -9.78
N ALA A 289 8.94 -5.77 -9.18
CA ALA A 289 9.35 -4.48 -9.73
C ALA A 289 9.99 -4.61 -11.13
N VAL A 290 10.80 -5.64 -11.33
CA VAL A 290 11.43 -5.94 -12.63
C VAL A 290 10.39 -6.39 -13.66
N GLU A 291 9.40 -7.18 -13.24
CA GLU A 291 8.28 -7.58 -14.08
C GLU A 291 7.42 -6.38 -14.52
N TYR A 292 7.20 -5.41 -13.63
CA TYR A 292 6.51 -4.17 -13.98
C TYR A 292 7.28 -3.37 -15.01
N VAL A 293 8.59 -3.20 -14.81
CA VAL A 293 9.49 -2.52 -15.76
C VAL A 293 9.47 -3.22 -17.12
N ASN A 294 9.63 -4.55 -17.15
CA ASN A 294 9.59 -5.33 -18.39
C ASN A 294 8.24 -5.21 -19.11
N THR A 295 7.14 -5.25 -18.37
CA THR A 295 5.79 -5.13 -18.95
C THR A 295 5.57 -3.72 -19.52
N TRP A 296 5.92 -2.68 -18.77
CA TRP A 296 5.86 -1.29 -19.22
C TRP A 296 6.75 -1.04 -20.45
N ALA A 297 7.98 -1.52 -20.43
CA ALA A 297 8.97 -1.29 -21.49
C ALA A 297 8.56 -1.90 -22.84
N ARG A 298 7.78 -2.99 -22.87
CA ARG A 298 7.26 -3.57 -24.13
C ARG A 298 6.37 -2.62 -24.93
N TYR A 299 5.74 -1.66 -24.26
CA TYR A 299 4.87 -0.65 -24.88
C TYR A 299 5.57 0.70 -25.06
N ARG A 300 6.88 0.73 -24.88
CA ARG A 300 7.73 1.91 -24.98
C ARG A 300 8.93 1.59 -25.85
N THR A 301 9.50 2.59 -26.49
CA THR A 301 10.74 2.43 -27.26
C THR A 301 11.94 2.57 -26.31
N VAL A 302 12.06 1.64 -25.36
CA VAL A 302 13.22 1.58 -24.44
C VAL A 302 14.29 0.70 -25.07
N GLU A 303 15.52 1.22 -25.14
CA GLU A 303 16.67 0.48 -25.67
C GLU A 303 16.91 -0.82 -24.86
N PRO A 304 17.13 -1.98 -25.51
CA PRO A 304 17.32 -3.25 -24.81
C PRO A 304 18.44 -3.24 -23.76
N ALA A 305 19.58 -2.59 -24.07
CA ALA A 305 20.70 -2.48 -23.15
C ALA A 305 20.35 -1.65 -21.90
N LEU A 306 19.55 -0.59 -22.07
CA LEU A 306 19.04 0.20 -20.95
C LEU A 306 18.10 -0.64 -20.08
N LEU A 307 17.22 -1.43 -20.69
CA LEU A 307 16.29 -2.30 -19.97
C LEU A 307 17.01 -3.37 -19.14
N GLU A 308 18.05 -4.00 -19.69
CA GLU A 308 18.85 -5.00 -18.97
C GLU A 308 19.55 -4.38 -17.76
N ASN A 309 20.22 -3.23 -17.94
CA ASN A 309 20.86 -2.50 -16.85
C ASN A 309 19.85 -2.08 -15.78
N LEU A 310 18.68 -1.60 -16.20
CA LEU A 310 17.60 -1.20 -15.30
C LEU A 310 17.09 -2.38 -14.46
N ALA A 311 16.91 -3.56 -15.08
CA ALA A 311 16.48 -4.76 -14.38
C ALA A 311 17.51 -5.20 -13.31
N VAL A 312 18.81 -5.10 -13.60
CA VAL A 312 19.87 -5.40 -12.64
C VAL A 312 19.86 -4.41 -11.47
N GLU A 313 19.85 -3.11 -11.75
CA GLU A 313 19.87 -2.07 -10.72
C GLU A 313 18.62 -2.07 -9.84
N CYS A 314 17.44 -2.32 -10.43
CA CYS A 314 16.20 -2.36 -9.67
C CYS A 314 16.12 -3.62 -8.79
N ARG A 315 16.64 -4.77 -9.26
CA ARG A 315 16.75 -5.99 -8.41
C ARG A 315 17.68 -5.76 -7.22
N LYS A 316 18.83 -5.10 -7.46
CA LYS A 316 19.77 -4.72 -6.40
C LYS A 316 19.12 -3.75 -5.41
N SER A 317 18.39 -2.75 -5.92
CA SER A 317 17.69 -1.76 -5.11
C SER A 317 16.61 -2.39 -4.22
N ALA A 318 15.79 -3.30 -4.76
CA ALA A 318 14.81 -4.07 -3.99
C ALA A 318 15.49 -4.93 -2.92
N THR A 319 16.57 -5.64 -3.27
CA THR A 319 17.31 -6.49 -2.33
C THR A 319 17.92 -5.69 -1.19
N ASN A 320 18.53 -4.54 -1.49
CA ASN A 320 19.10 -3.66 -0.48
C ASN A 320 18.02 -3.19 0.49
N MET A 321 16.86 -2.74 -0.03
CA MET A 321 15.79 -2.25 0.83
C MET A 321 15.13 -3.36 1.66
N TYR A 322 15.01 -4.57 1.11
CA TYR A 322 14.60 -5.77 1.84
C TYR A 322 15.50 -5.99 3.07
N VAL A 323 16.82 -5.96 2.89
CA VAL A 323 17.78 -6.17 3.98
C VAL A 323 17.73 -5.03 5.01
N GLU A 324 17.68 -3.77 4.57
CA GLU A 324 17.56 -2.61 5.46
C GLU A 324 16.28 -2.65 6.30
N THR A 325 15.18 -3.13 5.70
CA THR A 325 13.90 -3.27 6.40
C THR A 325 13.98 -4.33 7.49
N LEU A 326 14.60 -5.49 7.21
CA LEU A 326 14.86 -6.50 8.24
C LEU A 326 15.73 -5.95 9.38
N ARG A 327 16.81 -5.24 9.07
CA ARG A 327 17.66 -4.58 10.09
C ARG A 327 16.89 -3.59 10.95
N THR A 328 15.92 -2.91 10.36
CA THR A 328 15.05 -1.96 11.07
C THR A 328 14.13 -2.69 12.07
N LEU A 329 13.60 -3.86 11.68
CA LEU A 329 12.74 -4.69 12.52
C LEU A 329 13.51 -5.46 13.63
N GLU A 330 14.81 -5.72 13.43
CA GLU A 330 15.69 -6.33 14.43
C GLU A 330 16.03 -5.39 15.60
N LYS A 331 16.01 -4.07 15.38
CA LYS A 331 16.21 -3.05 16.41
C LYS A 331 14.92 -2.93 17.25
N LYS A 332 14.71 -3.88 18.15
CA LYS A 332 13.66 -3.83 19.16
C LYS A 332 14.03 -2.87 20.27
#